data_AF-A0AAW9QV56-F1
#
_entry.id   AF-A0AAW9QV56-F1
#
_cell.length_a   1.000
_cell.length_b   1.000
_cell.length_c   1.000
_cell.angle_alpha   90.00
_cell.angle_beta   90.00
_cell.angle_gamma   90.00
#
_symmetry.space_group_name_H-M   'P 1'
#
loop_
_entity.id
_entity.type
_entity.pdbx_description
1 polymer ?
#
loop_
_entity_poly.entity_id
_entity_poly.type
_entity_poly.pdbx_seq_one_letter_code
_entity_poly.pdbx_strand_id
1 'polypeptide(L)' 'MTPSELFPALRNLTRADKLKVMQFLVAELAKEEEPALIPGATYSIVSPINSHEAAHKLAQLLESR' A
#
# COMPACT_ATOMS: atom_id res chain seq x y z
N MET A 1 -10.85 17.01 14.14
CA MET A 1 -11.36 15.83 14.88
C MET A 1 -10.21 14.86 15.05
N THR A 2 -9.91 14.46 16.28
CA THR A 2 -8.78 13.58 16.61
C THR A 2 -9.26 12.14 16.78
N PRO A 3 -8.40 11.11 16.57
CA PRO A 3 -8.78 9.72 16.83
C PRO A 3 -9.29 9.50 18.26
N SER A 4 -8.70 10.21 19.22
CA SER A 4 -9.11 10.25 20.64
C SER A 4 -10.56 10.70 20.86
N GLU A 5 -11.08 11.60 20.03
CA GLU A 5 -12.48 12.05 20.08
C GLU A 5 -13.43 11.03 19.45
N LEU A 6 -12.96 10.21 18.51
CA LEU A 6 -13.78 9.26 17.75
C LEU A 6 -13.92 7.89 18.44
N PHE A 7 -12.89 7.44 19.16
CA PHE A 7 -12.88 6.12 19.80
C PHE A 7 -14.02 5.86 20.79
N PRO A 8 -14.48 6.82 21.61
CA PRO A 8 -15.66 6.61 22.45
C PRO A 8 -16.91 6.26 21.64
N ALA A 9 -17.15 6.96 20.53
CA ALA A 9 -18.30 6.70 19.66
C ALA A 9 -18.19 5.33 18.97
N LEU A 10 -17.01 4.99 18.46
CA LEU A 10 -16.76 3.69 17.82
C LEU A 10 -16.91 2.52 18.78
N ARG A 11 -16.55 2.68 20.06
CA ARG A 11 -16.70 1.62 21.07
C ARG A 11 -18.16 1.24 21.32
N ASN A 12 -19.07 2.21 21.26
CA ASN A 12 -20.51 2.02 21.51
C ASN A 12 -21.25 1.37 20.35
N LEU A 13 -20.62 1.23 19.17
CA LEU A 13 -21.24 0.58 18.02
C LEU A 13 -21.41 -0.93 18.22
N THR A 14 -22.44 -1.48 17.56
CA THR A 14 -22.61 -2.93 17.42
C THR A 14 -21.44 -3.54 16.64
N ARG A 15 -21.24 -4.86 16.76
CA ARG A 15 -20.21 -5.56 15.95
C ARG A 15 -20.42 -5.36 14.46
N ALA A 16 -21.68 -5.36 13.99
CA ALA A 16 -22.00 -5.16 12.58
C ALA A 16 -21.63 -3.75 12.10
N ASP A 17 -21.93 -2.73 12.89
CA ASP A 17 -21.64 -1.34 12.51
C ASP A 17 -20.14 -1.03 12.57
N LYS A 18 -19.41 -1.63 13.53
CA LYS A 18 -17.93 -1.57 13.54
C LYS A 18 -17.34 -2.12 12.24
N LEU A 19 -17.84 -3.25 11.76
CA LEU A 19 -17.38 -3.83 10.49
C LEU A 19 -17.68 -2.93 9.29
N LYS A 20 -18.85 -2.27 9.26
CA LYS A 20 -19.18 -1.29 8.20
C LYS A 20 -18.23 -0.10 8.22
N VAL A 21 -17.91 0.44 9.41
CA VAL A 21 -16.95 1.54 9.53
C VAL A 21 -15.57 1.11 9.05
N MET A 22 -15.12 -0.10 9.41
CA MET A 22 -13.85 -0.64 8.90
C MET A 22 -13.85 -0.75 7.38
N GLN A 23 -14.91 -1.30 6.78
CA GLN A 23 -15.03 -1.39 5.32
C GLN A 23 -14.97 -0.03 4.64
N PHE A 24 -15.66 0.97 5.20
CA PHE A 24 -15.61 2.33 4.71
C PHE A 24 -14.17 2.89 4.77
N LEU A 25 -13.50 2.81 5.92
CA LEU A 25 -12.13 3.33 6.08
C LEU A 25 -11.14 2.64 5.15
N VAL A 26 -11.22 1.31 5.00
CA VAL A 26 -10.37 0.55 4.06
C VAL A 26 -10.63 0.98 2.61
N ALA A 27 -11.88 1.22 2.23
CA ALA A 27 -12.22 1.67 0.88
C ALA A 27 -11.72 3.11 0.60
N GLU A 28 -11.76 4.00 1.60
CA GLU A 28 -11.19 5.34 1.45
C GLU A 28 -9.67 5.30 1.32
N LEU A 29 -8.98 4.52 2.16
CA LEU A 29 -7.53 4.33 2.06
C LEU A 29 -7.11 3.78 0.70
N ALA A 30 -7.87 2.82 0.15
CA ALA A 30 -7.60 2.26 -1.18
C ALA A 30 -7.77 3.29 -2.32
N LYS A 31 -8.47 4.40 -2.11
CA LYS A 31 -8.55 5.52 -3.09
C LYS A 31 -7.39 6.49 -2.97
N GLU A 32 -6.77 6.57 -1.79
CA GLU A 32 -5.62 7.44 -1.51
C GLU A 32 -4.29 6.81 -1.96
N GLU A 33 -4.25 5.49 -2.12
CA GLU A 33 -3.12 4.80 -2.75
C GLU A 33 -3.06 5.15 -4.25
N GLU A 34 -1.88 5.59 -4.72
CA GLU A 34 -1.59 5.76 -6.15
C GLU A 34 -2.01 4.50 -6.91
N PRO A 35 -2.57 4.65 -8.13
CA PRO A 35 -3.40 3.63 -8.76
C PRO A 35 -2.73 2.26 -8.71
N ALA A 36 -3.29 1.39 -7.86
CA ALA A 36 -3.12 -0.04 -7.99
C ALA A 36 -3.40 -0.39 -9.45
N LEU A 37 -2.43 -1.05 -10.08
CA LEU A 37 -2.35 -1.35 -11.51
C LEU A 37 -3.72 -1.34 -12.21
N ILE A 38 -3.90 -0.40 -13.13
CA ILE A 38 -5.13 -0.17 -13.86
C ILE A 38 -5.43 -1.42 -14.72
N PRO A 39 -6.63 -2.00 -14.61
CA PRO A 39 -7.03 -3.13 -15.45
C PRO A 39 -6.91 -2.78 -16.94
N GLY A 40 -6.16 -3.58 -17.70
CA GLY A 40 -5.95 -3.38 -19.13
C GLY A 40 -4.82 -2.41 -19.50
N ALA A 41 -4.16 -1.77 -18.53
CA ALA A 41 -2.96 -0.98 -18.80
C ALA A 41 -1.73 -1.88 -19.01
N THR A 42 -0.87 -1.49 -19.96
CA THR A 42 0.42 -2.14 -20.19
C THR A 42 1.49 -1.42 -19.38
N TYR A 43 2.05 -2.08 -18.38
CA TYR A 43 3.13 -1.55 -17.57
C TYR A 43 4.47 -2.05 -18.11
N SER A 44 5.44 -1.14 -18.24
CA SER A 44 6.80 -1.54 -18.56
C SER A 44 7.36 -2.34 -17.39
N ILE A 45 7.55 -3.64 -17.58
CA ILE A 45 8.25 -4.47 -16.62
C ILE A 45 9.71 -4.06 -16.69
N VAL A 46 10.22 -3.39 -15.64
CA VAL A 46 11.66 -3.18 -15.48
C VAL A 46 12.26 -4.54 -15.16
N SER A 47 12.64 -5.27 -16.21
CA SER A 47 13.31 -6.55 -16.05
C SER A 47 14.74 -6.30 -15.59
N PRO A 48 15.24 -7.02 -14.55
CA PRO A 48 16.65 -6.97 -14.20
C PRO A 48 17.53 -7.62 -15.27
N ILE A 49 16.96 -8.37 -16.21
CA ILE A 49 17.68 -8.98 -17.33
C ILE A 49 18.19 -7.85 -18.24
N ASN A 50 19.51 -7.81 -18.44
CA ASN A 50 20.25 -6.75 -19.16
C ASN A 50 20.23 -5.37 -18.50
N SER A 51 19.85 -5.27 -17.22
CA SER A 51 19.98 -4.01 -16.47
C SER A 51 21.42 -3.82 -16.00
N HIS A 52 22.12 -2.87 -16.64
CA HIS A 52 23.47 -2.46 -16.25
C HIS A 52 23.49 -1.93 -14.80
N GLU A 53 22.41 -1.27 -14.36
CA GLU A 53 22.28 -0.79 -12.98
C GLU A 53 22.17 -1.95 -11.98
N ALA A 54 21.39 -2.99 -12.31
CA ALA A 54 21.27 -4.17 -11.45
C ALA A 54 22.59 -4.93 -11.33
N ALA A 55 23.33 -5.08 -12.44
CA ALA A 55 24.66 -5.67 -12.43
C ALA A 55 25.65 -4.86 -11.57
N HIS A 56 25.60 -3.53 -11.67
CA HIS A 56 26.45 -2.63 -10.88
C HIS A 56 26.17 -2.72 -9.38
N LYS A 57 24.90 -2.71 -8.97
CA LYS A 57 24.52 -2.86 -7.55
C LYS A 57 24.95 -4.21 -6.97
N LEU A 58 24.85 -5.29 -7.75
CA LEU A 58 25.32 -6.61 -7.32
C LEU A 58 26.84 -6.62 -7.12
N ALA A 59 27.61 -6.02 -8.05
CA ALA A 59 29.06 -5.92 -7.93
C ALA A 59 29.48 -5.18 -6.65
N GLN A 60 28.87 -4.02 -6.37
CA GLN A 60 29.13 -3.26 -5.14
C GLN A 60 28.86 -4.09 -3.87
N LEU A 61 27.77 -4.87 -3.86
CA LEU A 61 27.43 -5.72 -2.71
C LEU A 61 28.47 -6.83 -2.49
N LEU A 62 28.97 -7.44 -3.57
CA LEU A 62 30.01 -8.46 -3.51
C LEU A 62 31.36 -7.90 -3.06
N GLU A 63 31.70 -6.68 -3.47
CA GLU A 63 32.94 -5.98 -3.08
C GLU A 63 32.89 -5.48 -1.63
N SER A 64 31.69 -5.27 -1.06
CA SER A 64 31.51 -4.82 0.33
C SER A 64 31.66 -5.92 1.38
N ARG A 65 32.15 -7.12 0.99
CA ARG A 65 32.41 -8.26 1.89
C ARG A 65 33.89 -8.45 2.21
#